data_AF-A0A0P9CXA4-F1
#
_entry.id   AF-A0A0P9CXA4-F1
#
_cell.length_a   1.000
_cell.length_b   1.000
_cell.length_c   1.000
_cell.angle_alpha   90.00
_cell.angle_beta   90.00
_cell.angle_gamma   90.00
#
_symmetry.space_group_name_H-M   'P 1'
#
loop_
_entity.id
_entity.type
_entity.pdbx_description
1 polymer ?
#
loop_
_entity_poly.entity_id
_entity_poly.type
_entity_poly.pdbx_seq_one_letter_code
_entity_poly.pdbx_strand_id
1 'polypeptide(L)'
;MSTLAVPAERAPDRRVGIALALLAVYIIWGSTYLAIRYTLTSFPPFLMAGMRFTLAGTLLLLLAGWRRGAWPTRQQWRNAALIGGLLLVTGNGVVVFAEQWVTSTMTALLLATVPIWTALMAGIGGRWPRRLEWLGLILGFAGIVLLNLEGNLRANPLGAAAMI
;
A
#
# COMPACT_ATOMS: atom_id res chain seq x y z
N MET A 1 -15.02 -51.31 8.85
CA MET A 1 -14.41 -50.01 9.18
C MET A 1 -14.02 -49.31 7.89
N SER A 2 -14.90 -48.49 7.32
CA SER A 2 -14.63 -47.70 6.11
C SER A 2 -13.86 -46.44 6.49
N THR A 3 -12.62 -46.32 6.00
CA THR A 3 -11.85 -45.08 6.00
C THR A 3 -12.56 -44.07 5.11
N LEU A 4 -13.29 -43.12 5.70
CA LEU A 4 -13.77 -41.95 4.99
C LEU A 4 -12.55 -41.14 4.54
N ALA A 5 -12.23 -41.24 3.25
CA ALA A 5 -11.25 -40.38 2.62
C ALA A 5 -11.73 -38.93 2.76
N VAL A 6 -11.06 -38.15 3.60
CA VAL A 6 -11.23 -36.70 3.64
C VAL A 6 -10.86 -36.18 2.25
N PRO A 7 -11.77 -35.53 1.49
CA PRO A 7 -11.45 -34.99 0.20
C PRO A 7 -10.31 -33.98 0.37
N ALA A 8 -9.23 -34.15 -0.39
CA ALA A 8 -8.17 -33.15 -0.44
C ALA A 8 -8.77 -31.85 -0.98
N GLU A 9 -9.03 -30.90 -0.09
CA GLU A 9 -9.45 -29.56 -0.43
C GLU A 9 -8.37 -28.97 -1.34
N ARG A 10 -8.68 -28.80 -2.64
CA ARG A 10 -7.74 -28.20 -3.60
C ARG A 10 -7.47 -26.77 -3.13
N ALA A 11 -6.32 -26.56 -2.50
CA ALA A 11 -5.82 -25.23 -2.24
C ALA A 11 -5.86 -24.45 -3.58
N PRO A 12 -6.45 -23.25 -3.62
CA PRO A 12 -6.56 -22.48 -4.85
C PRO A 12 -5.16 -22.34 -5.47
N ASP A 13 -5.09 -22.44 -6.80
CA ASP A 13 -3.82 -22.37 -7.52
C ASP A 13 -3.08 -21.10 -7.10
N ARG A 14 -1.93 -21.27 -6.44
CA ARG A 14 -1.17 -20.20 -5.78
C ARG A 14 -0.87 -19.06 -6.75
N ARG A 15 -0.76 -19.35 -8.04
CA ARG A 15 -0.55 -18.37 -9.12
C ARG A 15 -1.76 -17.46 -9.32
N VAL A 16 -2.97 -18.02 -9.34
CA VAL A 16 -4.22 -17.27 -9.47
C VAL A 16 -4.43 -16.37 -8.25
N GLY A 17 -4.16 -16.89 -7.04
CA GLY A 17 -4.22 -16.09 -5.82
C GLY A 17 -3.27 -14.89 -5.84
N ILE A 18 -2.03 -15.08 -6.32
CA ILE A 18 -1.06 -13.98 -6.49
C ILE A 18 -1.55 -12.97 -7.53
N ALA A 19 -2.05 -13.43 -8.67
CA ALA A 19 -2.56 -12.54 -9.72
C ALA A 19 -3.74 -11.68 -9.23
N LEU A 20 -4.69 -12.28 -8.51
CA LEU A 20 -5.83 -11.56 -7.92
C LEU A 20 -5.38 -10.56 -6.85
N ALA A 21 -4.41 -10.92 -6.01
CA ALA A 21 -3.85 -10.01 -5.02
C ALA A 21 -3.16 -8.81 -5.68
N LEU A 22 -2.39 -9.02 -6.76
CA LEU A 22 -1.76 -7.94 -7.52
C LEU A 22 -2.80 -7.04 -8.19
N LEU A 23 -3.84 -7.63 -8.80
CA LEU A 23 -4.93 -6.86 -9.40
C LEU A 23 -5.65 -6.00 -8.36
N ALA A 24 -5.92 -6.57 -7.17
CA ALA A 24 -6.52 -5.83 -6.07
C ALA A 24 -5.63 -4.67 -5.61
N VAL A 25 -4.31 -4.89 -5.47
CA VAL A 25 -3.36 -3.82 -5.14
C VAL A 25 -3.37 -2.74 -6.22
N TYR A 26 -3.35 -3.09 -7.50
CA TYR A 26 -3.32 -2.10 -8.58
C TYR A 26 -4.58 -1.23 -8.61
N ILE A 27 -5.75 -1.84 -8.46
CA ILE A 27 -7.02 -1.11 -8.52
C ILE A 27 -7.27 -0.36 -7.22
N ILE A 28 -7.27 -1.05 -6.09
CA ILE A 28 -7.67 -0.47 -4.80
C ILE A 28 -6.60 0.51 -4.33
N TRP A 29 -5.33 0.11 -4.37
CA TRP A 29 -4.24 0.94 -3.85
C TRP A 29 -3.87 2.06 -4.83
N GLY A 30 -3.86 1.78 -6.13
CA GLY A 30 -3.63 2.81 -7.15
C GLY A 30 -4.67 3.93 -7.14
N SER A 31 -5.97 3.58 -6.97
CA SER A 31 -7.05 4.57 -6.89
C SER A 31 -7.11 5.33 -5.56
N THR A 32 -6.41 4.86 -4.52
CA THR A 32 -6.46 5.46 -3.18
C THR A 32 -6.01 6.92 -3.19
N TYR A 33 -4.93 7.26 -3.91
CA TYR A 33 -4.42 8.64 -3.99
C TYR A 33 -5.39 9.56 -4.73
N LEU A 34 -6.05 9.05 -5.77
CA LEU A 34 -7.10 9.82 -6.44
C LEU A 34 -8.29 10.08 -5.51
N ALA A 35 -8.73 9.06 -4.76
CA ALA A 35 -9.81 9.19 -3.79
C ALA A 35 -9.45 10.15 -2.65
N ILE A 36 -8.20 10.14 -2.16
CA ILE A 36 -7.71 11.09 -1.16
C ILE A 36 -7.85 12.52 -1.70
N ARG A 37 -7.27 12.80 -2.87
CA ARG A 37 -7.35 14.11 -3.51
C ARG A 37 -8.78 14.63 -3.64
N TYR A 38 -9.72 13.80 -4.07
CA TYR A 38 -11.14 14.20 -4.16
C TYR A 38 -11.75 14.46 -2.78
N THR A 39 -11.48 13.62 -1.79
CA THR A 39 -12.08 13.76 -0.45
C THR A 39 -11.54 14.98 0.29
N LEU A 40 -10.28 15.37 0.05
CA LEU A 40 -9.66 16.57 0.62
C LEU A 40 -10.34 17.87 0.19
N THR A 41 -11.17 17.86 -0.86
CA THR A 41 -12.00 19.02 -1.23
C THR A 41 -13.12 19.29 -0.23
N SER A 42 -13.53 18.27 0.54
CA SER A 42 -14.69 18.30 1.42
C SER A 42 -14.32 18.11 2.90
N PHE A 43 -13.21 17.41 3.19
CA PHE A 43 -12.81 17.07 4.56
C PHE A 43 -11.34 17.43 4.83
N PRO A 44 -11.00 17.89 6.05
CA PRO A 44 -9.61 18.04 6.48
C PRO A 44 -8.84 16.70 6.41
N PRO A 45 -7.52 16.74 6.15
CA PRO A 45 -6.71 15.55 5.86
C PRO A 45 -6.73 14.49 6.96
N PHE A 46 -6.45 14.91 8.20
CA PHE A 46 -6.40 13.96 9.32
C PHE A 46 -7.78 13.45 9.73
N LEU A 47 -8.84 14.23 9.52
CA LEU A 47 -10.21 13.79 9.77
C LEU A 47 -10.60 12.70 8.76
N MET A 48 -10.34 12.93 7.48
CA MET A 48 -10.56 11.95 6.42
C MET A 48 -9.78 10.65 6.67
N ALA A 49 -8.48 10.76 6.96
CA ALA A 49 -7.65 9.59 7.26
C ALA A 49 -8.16 8.85 8.52
N GLY A 50 -8.48 9.58 9.58
CA GLY A 50 -9.02 9.03 10.82
C GLY A 50 -10.33 8.27 10.59
N MET A 51 -11.27 8.84 9.84
CA MET A 51 -12.53 8.17 9.47
C MET A 51 -12.26 6.89 8.68
N ARG A 52 -11.37 6.92 7.68
CA ARG A 52 -11.00 5.76 6.86
C ARG A 52 -10.45 4.62 7.71
N PHE A 53 -9.49 4.92 8.60
CA PHE A 53 -8.83 3.90 9.42
C PHE A 53 -9.71 3.40 10.58
N THR A 54 -10.51 4.27 11.20
CA THR A 54 -11.48 3.85 12.23
C THR A 54 -12.56 2.95 11.64
N LEU A 55 -13.08 3.27 10.46
CA LEU A 55 -14.06 2.42 9.78
C LEU A 55 -13.45 1.04 9.44
N ALA A 56 -12.29 1.03 8.79
CA ALA A 56 -11.61 -0.23 8.44
C ALA A 56 -11.25 -1.06 9.68
N GLY A 57 -10.70 -0.42 10.72
CA GLY A 57 -10.33 -1.08 11.97
C GLY A 57 -11.54 -1.68 12.70
N THR A 58 -12.67 -0.96 12.72
CA THR A 58 -13.91 -1.46 13.33
C THR A 58 -14.45 -2.66 12.56
N LEU A 59 -14.49 -2.60 11.22
CA LEU A 59 -14.93 -3.73 10.40
C LEU A 59 -14.05 -4.97 10.59
N LEU A 60 -12.72 -4.78 10.62
CA LEU A 60 -11.77 -5.87 10.87
C LEU A 60 -11.92 -6.45 12.29
N LEU A 61 -12.16 -5.60 13.29
CA LEU A 61 -12.39 -6.04 14.67
C LEU A 61 -13.67 -6.89 14.78
N LEU A 62 -14.76 -6.43 14.16
CA LEU A 62 -16.03 -7.18 14.12
C LEU A 62 -15.87 -8.51 13.40
N LEU A 63 -15.18 -8.50 12.25
CA LEU A 63 -14.89 -9.72 11.49
C LEU A 63 -14.04 -10.72 12.29
N ALA A 64 -13.03 -10.22 13.01
CA ALA A 64 -12.19 -11.05 13.87
C ALA A 64 -12.98 -11.65 15.03
N GLY A 65 -13.82 -10.84 15.69
CA GLY A 65 -14.73 -11.30 16.74
C GLY A 65 -15.69 -12.37 16.24
N TRP A 66 -16.27 -12.18 15.05
CA TRP A 66 -17.18 -13.14 14.43
C TRP A 66 -16.49 -14.47 14.06
N ARG A 67 -15.27 -14.43 13.51
CA ARG A 67 -14.56 -15.64 13.07
C ARG A 67 -13.88 -16.41 14.19
N ARG A 68 -13.38 -15.73 15.22
CA ARG A 68 -12.51 -16.33 16.25
C ARG A 68 -13.15 -16.38 17.64
N GLY A 69 -14.27 -15.69 17.86
CA GLY A 69 -14.96 -15.64 19.16
C GLY A 69 -14.13 -15.02 20.29
N ALA A 70 -12.97 -14.44 19.98
CA ALA A 70 -12.02 -13.92 20.96
C ALA A 70 -11.78 -12.43 20.71
N TRP A 71 -11.99 -11.63 21.74
CA TRP A 71 -11.70 -10.19 21.72
C TRP A 71 -10.21 -9.93 21.99
N PRO A 72 -9.64 -8.83 21.45
CA PRO A 72 -8.23 -8.55 21.63
C PRO A 72 -7.88 -8.31 23.10
N THR A 73 -6.72 -8.80 23.52
CA THR A 73 -6.19 -8.55 24.87
C THR A 73 -5.75 -7.10 25.03
N ARG A 74 -5.59 -6.62 26.27
CA ARG A 74 -5.06 -5.26 26.54
C ARG A 74 -3.71 -4.99 25.88
N GLN A 75 -2.84 -6.00 25.82
CA GLN A 75 -1.54 -5.89 25.15
C GLN A 75 -1.70 -5.72 23.63
N GLN A 76 -2.61 -6.47 23.01
CA GLN A 76 -2.92 -6.35 21.59
C GLN A 76 -3.50 -4.98 21.25
N TRP A 77 -4.41 -4.46 22.09
CA TRP A 77 -4.93 -3.10 21.96
C TRP A 77 -3.84 -2.05 22.03
N ARG A 78 -2.93 -2.13 23.02
CA ARG A 78 -1.81 -1.19 23.14
C ARG A 78 -0.90 -1.24 21.92
N ASN A 79 -0.55 -2.43 21.46
CA ASN A 79 0.33 -2.60 20.30
C ASN A 79 -0.35 -2.10 19.01
N ALA A 80 -1.64 -2.38 18.83
CA ALA A 80 -2.42 -1.88 17.70
C ALA A 80 -2.55 -0.35 17.72
N ALA A 81 -2.78 0.25 18.89
CA ALA A 81 -2.84 1.70 19.04
C ALA A 81 -1.48 2.37 18.72
N LEU A 82 -0.37 1.77 19.17
CA LEU A 82 0.98 2.24 18.85
C LEU A 82 1.27 2.16 17.35
N ILE A 83 1.10 0.97 16.75
CA ILE A 83 1.40 0.75 15.32
C ILE A 83 0.46 1.58 14.45
N GLY A 84 -0.84 1.59 14.75
CA GLY A 84 -1.84 2.37 14.04
C GLY A 84 -1.62 3.88 14.17
N GLY A 85 -1.27 4.35 15.36
CA GLY A 85 -0.92 5.76 15.60
C GLY A 85 0.32 6.18 14.82
N LEU A 86 1.38 5.37 14.85
CA LEU A 86 2.58 5.62 14.04
C LEU A 86 2.24 5.63 12.55
N LEU A 87 1.48 4.63 12.06
CA LEU A 87 1.06 4.57 10.66
C LEU A 87 0.24 5.80 10.24
N LEU A 88 -0.64 6.28 11.12
CA LEU A 88 -1.48 7.45 10.86
C LEU A 88 -0.67 8.74 10.90
N VAL A 89 0.27 8.91 11.82
CA VAL A 89 1.03 10.17 11.97
C VAL A 89 2.19 10.26 10.98
N THR A 90 2.87 9.15 10.71
CA THR A 90 4.05 9.15 9.85
C THR A 90 3.74 8.61 8.46
N GLY A 91 3.38 7.34 8.33
CA GLY A 91 3.27 6.68 7.03
C GLY A 91 2.18 7.28 6.13
N ASN A 92 0.91 7.04 6.47
CA ASN A 92 -0.21 7.44 5.62
C ASN A 92 -0.66 8.88 5.87
N GLY A 93 -0.53 9.41 7.09
CA GLY A 93 -0.92 10.79 7.36
C GLY A 93 -0.04 11.82 6.68
N VAL A 94 1.28 11.58 6.58
CA VAL A 94 2.16 12.47 5.81
C VAL A 94 1.77 12.47 4.34
N VAL A 95 1.38 11.32 3.78
CA VAL A 95 0.88 11.24 2.40
C VAL A 95 -0.40 12.05 2.23
N VAL A 96 -1.40 11.84 3.09
CA VAL A 96 -2.69 12.56 3.02
C VAL A 96 -2.50 14.06 3.24
N PHE A 97 -1.56 14.45 4.10
CA PHE A 97 -1.19 15.84 4.31
C PHE A 97 -0.49 16.43 3.08
N ALA A 98 0.51 15.76 2.53
CA ALA A 98 1.24 16.20 1.34
C ALA A 98 0.33 16.35 0.10
N GLU A 99 -0.68 15.50 -0.04
CA GLU A 99 -1.67 15.56 -1.13
C GLU A 99 -2.52 16.84 -1.16
N GLN A 100 -2.46 17.68 -0.12
CA GLN A 100 -3.03 19.02 -0.18
C GLN A 100 -2.30 19.91 -1.20
N TRP A 101 -0.98 19.72 -1.36
CA TRP A 101 -0.12 20.52 -2.24
C TRP A 101 0.37 19.78 -3.47
N VAL A 102 0.35 18.45 -3.45
CA VAL A 102 0.89 17.60 -4.52
C VAL A 102 -0.24 16.86 -5.24
N THR A 103 -0.09 16.62 -6.55
CA THR A 103 -1.09 15.88 -7.34
C THR A 103 -1.09 14.40 -6.98
N SER A 104 -2.24 13.73 -7.10
CA SER A 104 -2.35 12.29 -6.84
C SER A 104 -1.42 11.45 -7.72
N THR A 105 -1.15 11.90 -8.95
CA THR A 105 -0.18 11.28 -9.86
C THR A 105 1.24 11.37 -9.34
N MET A 106 1.65 12.54 -8.84
CA MET A 106 2.97 12.75 -8.28
C MET A 106 3.14 11.96 -6.97
N THR A 107 2.11 11.90 -6.14
CA THR A 107 2.08 11.04 -4.95
C THR A 107 2.24 9.57 -5.32
N ALA A 108 1.47 9.07 -6.29
CA ALA A 108 1.57 7.69 -6.77
C ALA A 108 2.98 7.36 -7.29
N LEU A 109 3.60 8.29 -8.02
CA LEU A 109 4.97 8.20 -8.52
C LEU A 109 5.99 8.05 -7.38
N LEU A 110 5.93 8.95 -6.39
CA LEU A 110 6.84 8.92 -5.24
C LEU A 110 6.68 7.61 -4.46
N LEU A 111 5.46 7.17 -4.19
CA LEU A 111 5.20 5.92 -3.47
C LEU A 111 5.56 4.68 -4.28
N ALA A 112 5.55 4.74 -5.60
CA ALA A 112 6.01 3.65 -6.43
C ALA A 112 7.54 3.39 -6.33
N THR A 113 8.30 4.33 -5.75
CA THR A 113 9.73 4.14 -5.41
C THR A 113 9.96 3.42 -4.07
N VAL A 114 8.93 3.26 -3.24
CA VAL A 114 9.03 2.61 -1.91
C VAL A 114 9.69 1.22 -1.96
N PRO A 115 9.42 0.35 -2.95
CA PRO A 115 10.12 -0.94 -3.06
C PRO A 115 11.64 -0.81 -3.21
N ILE A 116 12.13 0.24 -3.89
CA ILE A 116 13.56 0.52 -4.05
C ILE A 116 14.16 0.89 -2.70
N TRP A 117 13.53 1.82 -1.97
CA TRP A 117 13.97 2.17 -0.62
C TRP A 117 13.93 0.98 0.33
N THR A 118 12.90 0.15 0.24
CA THR A 118 12.76 -1.08 1.04
C THR A 118 13.90 -2.05 0.75
N ALA A 119 14.25 -2.23 -0.53
CA ALA A 119 15.35 -3.08 -0.97
C ALA A 119 16.73 -2.57 -0.49
N LEU A 120 16.95 -1.25 -0.55
CA LEU A 120 18.19 -0.63 -0.06
C LEU A 120 18.33 -0.79 1.46
N MET A 121 17.26 -0.54 2.22
CA MET A 121 17.27 -0.74 3.68
C MET A 121 17.49 -2.20 4.06
N ALA A 122 16.88 -3.15 3.33
CA ALA A 122 17.14 -4.57 3.51
C ALA A 122 18.61 -4.91 3.23
N GLY A 123 19.21 -4.30 2.20
CA GLY A 123 20.63 -4.43 1.87
C GLY A 123 21.56 -3.93 2.98
N ILE A 124 21.27 -2.77 3.57
CA ILE A 124 22.00 -2.24 4.73
C ILE A 124 21.93 -3.23 5.91
N GLY A 125 20.78 -3.90 6.08
CA GLY A 125 20.60 -4.99 7.05
C GLY A 125 21.23 -6.34 6.66
N GLY A 126 22.04 -6.39 5.59
CA GLY A 126 22.75 -7.58 5.13
C GLY A 126 21.99 -8.47 4.14
N ARG A 127 20.78 -8.09 3.71
CA ARG A 127 19.92 -8.86 2.79
C ARG A 127 19.73 -8.11 1.48
N TRP A 128 20.75 -8.14 0.64
CA TRP A 128 20.70 -7.51 -0.68
C TRP A 128 19.77 -8.25 -1.65
N PRO A 129 19.08 -7.53 -2.55
CA PRO A 129 18.23 -8.15 -3.56
C PRO A 129 19.02 -9.03 -4.53
N ARG A 130 18.37 -10.09 -5.02
CA ARG A 130 18.92 -10.95 -6.07
C ARG A 130 18.87 -10.25 -7.43
N ARG A 131 19.64 -10.75 -8.40
CA ARG A 131 19.71 -10.17 -9.77
C ARG A 131 18.33 -9.99 -10.42
N LEU A 132 17.44 -10.98 -10.26
CA LEU A 132 16.07 -10.94 -10.78
C LEU A 132 15.20 -9.89 -10.07
N GLU A 133 15.39 -9.68 -8.77
CA GLU A 133 14.66 -8.68 -7.99
C GLU A 133 15.12 -7.28 -8.40
N TRP A 134 16.42 -7.07 -8.58
CA TRP A 134 16.97 -5.84 -9.15
C TRP A 134 16.41 -5.54 -10.55
N LEU A 135 16.36 -6.54 -11.42
CA LEU A 135 15.79 -6.38 -12.75
C LEU A 135 14.32 -5.96 -12.69
N GLY A 136 13.53 -6.59 -11.81
CA GLY A 136 12.13 -6.22 -11.59
C GLY A 136 11.96 -4.80 -11.06
N LEU A 137 12.79 -4.38 -10.10
CA LEU A 137 12.78 -3.01 -9.56
C LEU A 137 13.14 -1.96 -10.62
N ILE A 138 14.21 -2.20 -11.39
CA ILE A 138 14.65 -1.28 -12.45
C ILE A 138 13.60 -1.20 -13.55
N LEU A 139 13.04 -2.34 -13.97
CA LEU A 139 12.00 -2.38 -15.00
C LEU A 139 10.72 -1.66 -14.54
N GLY A 140 10.30 -1.89 -13.29
CA GLY A 140 9.16 -1.20 -12.69
C GLY A 140 9.39 0.32 -12.63
N PHE A 141 10.57 0.75 -12.18
CA PHE A 141 10.95 2.17 -12.15
C PHE A 141 10.98 2.80 -13.55
N ALA A 142 11.55 2.10 -14.54
CA ALA A 142 11.56 2.56 -15.92
C ALA A 142 10.13 2.72 -16.48
N GLY A 143 9.24 1.78 -16.19
CA GLY A 143 7.82 1.88 -16.57
C GLY A 143 7.14 3.11 -15.96
N ILE A 144 7.45 3.42 -14.70
CA ILE A 144 6.94 4.61 -14.01
C ILE A 144 7.43 5.91 -14.68
N VAL A 145 8.72 5.99 -15.03
CA VAL A 145 9.30 7.13 -15.75
C VAL A 145 8.64 7.30 -17.14
N LEU A 146 8.42 6.20 -17.86
CA LEU A 146 7.73 6.19 -19.15
C LEU A 146 6.28 6.66 -19.06
N LEU A 147 5.52 6.21 -18.05
CA LEU A 147 4.15 6.69 -17.83
C LEU A 147 4.09 8.19 -17.51
N ASN A 148 5.15 8.74 -16.92
CA ASN A 148 5.23 10.18 -16.63
C ASN A 148 5.61 11.01 -17.88
N LEU A 149 6.41 10.43 -18.78
CA LEU A 149 6.78 11.02 -20.07
C LEU A 149 5.58 11.39 -20.94
N GLU A 150 4.48 10.64 -20.85
CA GLU A 150 3.26 10.91 -21.62
C GLU A 150 2.33 11.96 -20.97
N GLY A 151 2.40 12.15 -19.65
CA GLY A 151 1.46 12.99 -18.89
C GLY A 151 1.91 14.42 -18.60
N ASN A 152 3.22 14.70 -18.42
CA ASN A 152 3.72 16.03 -18.02
C ASN A 152 4.91 16.57 -18.84
N LEU A 153 5.52 15.76 -19.72
CA LEU A 153 6.84 16.09 -20.31
C LEU A 153 6.81 16.80 -21.68
N ARG A 154 5.63 17.13 -22.22
CA ARG A 154 5.54 18.13 -23.31
C ARG A 154 5.67 19.58 -22.81
N ALA A 155 5.64 19.83 -21.49
CA ALA A 155 5.57 21.18 -20.94
C ALA A 155 6.91 21.71 -20.38
N ASN A 156 7.76 20.92 -19.70
CA ASN A 156 9.07 21.40 -19.22
C ASN A 156 10.06 20.27 -18.80
N PRO A 157 11.11 19.95 -19.59
CA PRO A 157 12.08 18.90 -19.26
C PRO A 157 13.02 19.21 -18.08
N LEU A 158 13.21 20.50 -17.73
CA LEU A 158 14.05 20.90 -16.59
C LEU A 158 13.37 20.64 -15.23
N GLY A 159 12.02 20.70 -15.18
CA GLY A 159 11.26 20.39 -13.98
C GLY A 159 11.32 18.90 -13.61
N ALA A 160 11.42 18.01 -14.61
CA ALA A 160 11.52 16.57 -14.40
C ALA A 160 12.86 16.15 -13.79
N ALA A 161 13.95 16.84 -14.13
CA ALA A 161 15.27 16.58 -13.57
C ALA A 161 15.40 16.99 -12.09
N ALA A 162 14.54 17.89 -11.61
CA ALA A 162 14.58 18.39 -10.23
C ALA A 162 13.76 17.55 -9.22
N MET A 163 12.99 16.56 -9.69
CA MET A 163 12.10 15.73 -8.87
C MET A 163 12.66 14.32 -8.54
N ILE A 164 13.83 13.98 -9.09
CA ILE A 164 14.59 12.75 -8.84
C ILE A 164 15.78 13.11 -7.96
#